data_AF-A0A7J2TNN1-F1
#
_entry.id   AF-A0A7J2TNN1-F1
#
_cell.length_a   1.000
_cell.length_b   1.000
_cell.length_c   1.000
_cell.angle_alpha   90.00
_cell.angle_beta   90.00
_cell.angle_gamma   90.00
#
_symmetry.space_group_name_H-M   'P 1'
#
loop_
_entity.id
_entity.type
_entity.pdbx_description
1 polymer ?
#
loop_
_entity_poly.entity_id
_entity_poly.type
_entity_poly.pdbx_seq_one_letter_code
_entity_poly.pdbx_strand_id
1 'polypeptide(L)'
;MRYTKIRLSSWNNVQMKTILIFVRQREISKAFPDGFRLILEDDASIIDAIKAVDIEIKEKAGKFPIEKYKSLLQMVYHPHENRFYNQVAIHVYAKSTFLNVRENPLMPLPNETTIVLIPENGCQTDWEEPVE
;
A
#
# COMPACT_ATOMS: atom_id res chain seq x y z
N MET A 1 -20.41 -8.62 -48.80
CA MET A 1 -20.61 -7.51 -47.84
C MET A 1 -19.41 -7.49 -46.91
N ARG A 2 -18.65 -6.39 -46.89
CA ARG A 2 -17.42 -6.21 -46.11
C ARG A 2 -17.77 -5.74 -44.70
N TYR A 3 -17.20 -6.38 -43.67
CA TYR A 3 -16.96 -5.77 -42.36
C TYR A 3 -15.58 -6.26 -41.89
N THR A 4 -14.52 -5.61 -42.36
CA THR A 4 -13.70 -4.62 -41.62
C THR A 4 -12.92 -5.26 -40.48
N LYS A 5 -11.64 -5.52 -40.77
CA LYS A 5 -10.58 -5.89 -39.84
C LYS A 5 -10.33 -4.72 -38.89
N ILE A 6 -10.94 -4.73 -37.71
CA ILE A 6 -10.61 -3.77 -36.65
C ILE A 6 -9.29 -4.23 -36.02
N ARG A 7 -8.20 -3.63 -36.49
CA ARG A 7 -6.89 -3.67 -35.87
C ARG A 7 -6.91 -2.63 -34.74
N LEU A 8 -7.28 -3.03 -33.52
CA LEU A 8 -7.03 -2.22 -32.33
C LEU A 8 -5.61 -2.51 -31.84
N SER A 9 -4.65 -1.84 -32.47
CA SER A 9 -3.28 -1.69 -32.01
C SER A 9 -3.22 -0.59 -30.94
N SER A 10 -3.37 -0.97 -29.68
CA SER A 10 -2.74 -0.30 -28.51
C SER A 10 -3.04 -1.13 -27.25
N TRP A 11 -2.52 -2.35 -27.20
CA TRP A 11 -2.25 -2.93 -25.89
C TRP A 11 -1.06 -2.16 -25.34
N ASN A 12 -1.31 -1.22 -24.42
CA ASN A 12 -0.28 -0.94 -23.43
C ASN A 12 0.01 -2.31 -22.81
N ASN A 13 1.22 -2.83 -22.99
CA ASN A 13 1.67 -3.95 -22.18
C ASN A 13 1.72 -3.42 -20.76
N VAL A 14 0.60 -3.49 -20.03
CA VAL A 14 0.54 -3.13 -18.63
C VAL A 14 1.43 -4.15 -17.92
N GLN A 15 2.65 -3.73 -17.61
CA GLN A 15 3.55 -4.54 -16.84
C GLN A 15 3.01 -4.55 -15.41
N MET A 16 2.87 -5.75 -14.85
CA MET A 16 2.41 -5.96 -13.49
C MET A 16 3.59 -6.36 -12.62
N LYS A 17 3.57 -5.95 -11.36
CA LYS A 17 4.58 -6.27 -10.36
C LYS A 17 3.96 -6.87 -9.11
N THR A 18 4.74 -7.70 -8.44
CA THR A 18 4.36 -8.33 -7.17
C THR A 18 4.91 -7.50 -6.02
N ILE A 19 4.04 -7.20 -5.05
CA ILE A 19 4.38 -6.53 -3.80
C ILE A 19 3.88 -7.39 -2.64
N LEU A 20 4.70 -7.53 -1.60
CA LEU A 20 4.32 -8.18 -0.35
C LEU A 20 4.27 -7.14 0.77
N ILE A 21 3.13 -7.01 1.46
CA ILE A 21 2.95 -6.08 2.57
C ILE A 21 2.65 -6.82 3.86
N PHE A 22 3.41 -6.53 4.90
CA PHE A 22 3.14 -6.92 6.27
C PHE A 22 2.74 -5.69 7.08
N VAL A 23 1.54 -5.73 7.66
CA VAL A 23 1.06 -4.68 8.56
C VAL A 23 1.20 -5.18 9.99
N ARG A 24 2.21 -4.66 10.70
CA ARG A 24 2.50 -4.98 12.10
C ARG A 24 1.60 -4.15 13.02
N GLN A 25 0.35 -4.59 13.08
CA GLN A 25 -0.71 -4.02 13.89
C GLN A 25 -1.54 -5.21 14.39
N ARG A 26 -1.88 -5.26 15.67
CA ARG A 26 -2.40 -6.47 16.33
C ARG A 26 -3.64 -7.06 15.65
N GLU A 27 -4.66 -6.25 15.43
CA GLU A 27 -5.94 -6.66 14.86
C GLU A 27 -5.77 -7.08 13.39
N ILE A 28 -4.97 -6.34 12.61
CA ILE A 28 -4.69 -6.67 11.20
C ILE A 28 -3.84 -7.94 11.10
N SER A 29 -2.75 -8.07 11.86
CA SER A 29 -1.90 -9.25 11.86
C SER A 29 -2.64 -10.51 12.32
N LYS A 30 -3.64 -10.38 13.21
CA LYS A 30 -4.49 -11.51 13.62
C LYS A 30 -5.42 -11.97 12.49
N ALA A 31 -5.97 -11.03 11.72
CA ALA A 31 -6.88 -11.35 10.61
C ALA A 31 -6.12 -11.78 9.33
N PHE A 32 -4.91 -11.27 9.12
CA PHE A 32 -4.09 -11.47 7.92
C PHE A 32 -2.64 -11.84 8.31
N PRO A 33 -2.42 -13.04 8.89
CA PRO A 33 -1.11 -13.44 9.44
C PRO A 33 0.00 -13.53 8.40
N ASP A 34 -0.35 -13.87 7.15
CA ASP A 34 0.60 -14.00 6.03
C ASP A 34 0.86 -12.68 5.29
N GLY A 35 0.25 -11.59 5.74
CA GLY A 35 0.27 -10.30 5.05
C GLY A 35 -0.56 -10.30 3.76
N PHE A 36 -0.20 -9.41 2.85
CA PHE A 36 -0.92 -9.17 1.60
C PHE A 36 0.05 -9.31 0.43
N ARG A 37 -0.26 -10.23 -0.50
CA ARG A 37 0.50 -10.40 -1.75
C ARG A 37 -0.31 -9.78 -2.88
N LEU A 38 0.15 -8.62 -3.32
CA LEU A 38 -0.53 -7.77 -4.30
C LEU A 38 0.11 -7.92 -5.68
N ILE A 39 -0.72 -7.79 -6.72
CA ILE A 39 -0.28 -7.65 -8.12
C ILE A 39 -0.76 -6.27 -8.58
N LEU A 40 0.16 -5.33 -8.76
CA LEU A 40 -0.12 -3.93 -9.11
C LEU A 40 0.54 -3.53 -10.42
N GLU A 41 0.13 -2.42 -11.01
CA GLU A 41 0.77 -1.86 -12.21
C GLU A 41 2.22 -1.43 -11.93
N ASP A 42 3.07 -1.39 -12.96
CA ASP A 42 4.50 -1.14 -12.84
C ASP A 42 4.84 0.24 -12.28
N ASP A 43 3.97 1.23 -12.47
CA ASP A 43 4.13 2.58 -11.92
C ASP A 43 3.60 2.72 -10.47
N ALA A 44 2.95 1.69 -9.91
CA ALA A 44 2.31 1.77 -8.60
C ALA A 44 3.27 2.16 -7.47
N SER A 45 2.82 3.08 -6.63
CA SER A 45 3.56 3.58 -5.48
C SER A 45 3.23 2.78 -4.20
N ILE A 46 3.87 3.14 -3.08
CA ILE A 46 3.48 2.59 -1.76
C ILE A 46 2.05 2.99 -1.39
N ILE A 47 1.58 4.18 -1.80
CA ILE A 47 0.23 4.64 -1.53
C ILE A 47 -0.79 3.77 -2.26
N ASP A 48 -0.52 3.40 -3.51
CA ASP A 48 -1.38 2.50 -4.28
C ASP A 48 -1.42 1.10 -3.66
N ALA A 49 -0.27 0.63 -3.16
CA ALA A 49 -0.18 -0.66 -2.47
C ALA A 49 -0.97 -0.66 -1.15
N ILE A 50 -0.95 0.43 -0.37
CA ILE A 50 -1.77 0.57 0.85
C ILE A 50 -3.26 0.62 0.50
N LYS A 51 -3.67 1.36 -0.55
CA LYS A 51 -5.07 1.37 -1.02
C LYS A 51 -5.53 -0.03 -1.45
N ALA A 52 -4.67 -0.81 -2.10
CA ALA A 52 -4.98 -2.18 -2.46
C ALA A 52 -5.16 -3.09 -1.24
N VAL A 53 -4.38 -2.88 -0.16
CA VAL A 53 -4.62 -3.55 1.14
C VAL A 53 -6.00 -3.18 1.70
N ASP A 54 -6.40 -1.92 1.63
CA ASP A 54 -7.73 -1.48 2.09
C ASP A 54 -8.87 -2.18 1.33
N ILE A 55 -8.70 -2.35 0.01
CA ILE A 55 -9.63 -3.11 -0.82
C ILE A 55 -9.67 -4.58 -0.37
N GLU A 56 -8.53 -5.24 -0.23
CA GLU A 56 -8.48 -6.65 0.21
C GLU A 56 -9.10 -6.86 1.60
N ILE A 57 -8.84 -5.95 2.55
CA ILE A 57 -9.44 -6.01 3.89
C ILE A 57 -10.96 -5.90 3.78
N LYS A 58 -11.47 -4.94 2.98
CA LYS A 58 -12.90 -4.78 2.78
C LYS A 58 -13.55 -6.01 2.13
N GLU A 59 -12.89 -6.62 1.15
CA GLU A 59 -13.40 -7.81 0.47
C GLU A 59 -13.42 -9.06 1.38
N LYS A 60 -12.37 -9.25 2.19
CA LYS A 60 -12.22 -10.46 3.02
C LYS A 60 -12.89 -10.35 4.39
N ALA A 61 -12.91 -9.17 5.00
CA ALA A 61 -13.43 -8.94 6.35
C ALA A 61 -14.72 -8.10 6.37
N GLY A 62 -15.14 -7.52 5.25
CA GLY A 62 -16.34 -6.68 5.13
C GLY A 62 -16.18 -5.26 5.72
N LYS A 63 -15.35 -5.10 6.75
CA LYS A 63 -15.01 -3.82 7.39
C LYS A 63 -13.54 -3.79 7.83
N PHE A 64 -13.02 -2.59 8.05
CA PHE A 64 -11.70 -2.42 8.63
C PHE A 64 -11.67 -2.91 10.09
N PRO A 65 -10.64 -3.65 10.53
CA PRO A 65 -10.67 -4.37 11.81
C PRO A 65 -10.36 -3.49 13.04
N ILE A 66 -10.01 -2.22 12.86
CA ILE A 66 -9.67 -1.29 13.95
C ILE A 66 -10.79 -0.25 14.05
N GLU A 67 -11.53 -0.23 15.17
CA GLU A 67 -12.78 0.52 15.32
C GLU A 67 -12.66 2.04 15.09
N LYS A 68 -11.52 2.64 15.46
CA LYS A 68 -11.28 4.09 15.32
C LYS A 68 -10.90 4.53 13.90
N TYR A 69 -10.67 3.59 12.97
CA TYR A 69 -10.22 3.91 11.62
C TYR A 69 -11.13 3.31 10.55
N LYS A 70 -11.28 4.03 9.44
CA LYS A 70 -12.02 3.58 8.25
C LYS A 70 -11.14 2.78 7.31
N SER A 71 -9.82 3.00 7.33
CA SER A 71 -8.86 2.35 6.45
C SER A 71 -7.43 2.40 7.01
N LEU A 72 -6.54 1.57 6.46
CA LEU A 72 -5.11 1.59 6.72
C LEU A 72 -4.49 2.87 6.19
N LEU A 73 -4.90 3.35 5.00
CA LEU A 73 -4.40 4.61 4.47
C LEU A 73 -4.66 5.77 5.43
N GLN A 74 -5.89 5.86 5.97
CA GLN A 74 -6.22 6.87 6.98
C GLN A 74 -5.31 6.74 8.20
N MET A 75 -5.04 5.51 8.65
CA MET A 75 -4.23 5.27 9.84
C MET A 75 -2.76 5.70 9.67
N VAL A 76 -2.21 5.72 8.44
CA VAL A 76 -0.76 5.88 8.24
C VAL A 76 -0.35 7.10 7.42
N TYR A 77 -1.26 7.73 6.70
CA TYR A 77 -0.93 8.79 5.74
C TYR A 77 -1.69 10.08 6.00
N HIS A 78 -0.97 11.20 5.94
CA HIS A 78 -1.52 12.54 6.00
C HIS A 78 -1.86 13.01 4.56
N PRO A 79 -3.15 13.07 4.16
CA PRO A 79 -3.53 13.39 2.79
C PRO A 79 -3.20 14.84 2.38
N HIS A 80 -3.31 15.80 3.30
CA HIS A 80 -3.05 17.22 2.99
C HIS A 80 -1.56 17.56 2.88
N GLU A 81 -0.72 16.95 3.72
CA GLU A 81 0.74 17.16 3.70
C GLU A 81 1.48 16.17 2.80
N ASN A 82 0.76 15.20 2.22
CA ASN A 82 1.30 14.20 1.30
C ASN A 82 2.54 13.47 1.87
N ARG A 83 2.43 13.04 3.14
CA ARG A 83 3.48 12.30 3.85
C ARG A 83 2.86 11.29 4.83
N PHE A 84 3.66 10.34 5.27
CA PHE A 84 3.27 9.46 6.38
C PHE A 84 3.30 10.21 7.72
N TYR A 85 2.40 9.87 8.63
CA TYR A 85 2.47 10.39 10.00
C TYR A 85 3.77 9.99 10.68
N ASN A 86 4.25 10.82 11.60
CA ASN A 86 5.52 10.65 12.29
C ASN A 86 5.61 9.27 12.96
N GLN A 87 4.57 8.89 13.70
CA GLN A 87 4.50 7.62 14.45
C GLN A 87 4.53 6.36 13.58
N VAL A 88 4.35 6.45 12.28
CA VAL A 88 4.38 5.28 11.40
C VAL A 88 5.83 4.89 11.18
N ALA A 89 6.21 3.61 11.32
CA ALA A 89 7.50 3.11 10.83
C ALA A 89 7.29 2.30 9.53
N ILE A 90 8.16 2.52 8.55
CA ILE A 90 8.02 1.95 7.21
C ILE A 90 9.37 1.42 6.77
N HIS A 91 9.42 0.13 6.48
CA HIS A 91 10.60 -0.50 5.91
C HIS A 91 10.23 -1.10 4.57
N VAL A 92 10.87 -0.60 3.50
CA VAL A 92 10.61 -1.05 2.14
C VAL A 92 11.90 -1.59 1.56
N TYR A 93 11.85 -2.81 1.02
CA TYR A 93 13.01 -3.48 0.44
C TYR A 93 12.68 -4.04 -0.93
N ALA A 94 13.59 -3.88 -1.88
CA ALA A 94 13.57 -4.58 -3.16
C ALA A 94 14.98 -5.13 -3.43
N LYS A 95 15.10 -6.43 -3.74
CA LYS A 95 16.40 -7.09 -4.01
C LYS A 95 17.50 -6.72 -2.99
N SER A 96 17.14 -6.74 -1.71
CA SER A 96 18.01 -6.39 -0.57
C SER A 96 18.43 -4.91 -0.45
N THR A 97 17.87 -4.01 -1.28
CA THR A 97 18.08 -2.57 -1.18
C THR A 97 16.91 -1.92 -0.47
N PHE A 98 17.20 -1.08 0.53
CA PHE A 98 16.19 -0.26 1.20
C PHE A 98 15.73 0.89 0.29
N LEU A 99 14.43 1.16 0.26
CA LEU A 99 13.82 2.24 -0.51
C LEU A 99 13.29 3.32 0.43
N ASN A 100 13.73 4.56 0.25
CA ASN A 100 13.30 5.69 1.06
C ASN A 100 11.97 6.28 0.56
N VAL A 101 10.89 5.53 0.76
CA VAL A 101 9.54 5.93 0.35
C VAL A 101 8.96 7.07 1.20
N ARG A 102 9.59 7.43 2.32
CA ARG A 102 9.11 8.58 3.12
C ARG A 102 9.41 9.90 2.45
N GLU A 103 10.58 10.02 1.83
CA GLU A 103 10.98 11.23 1.09
C GLU A 103 10.16 11.40 -0.19
N ASN A 104 9.75 10.30 -0.82
CA ASN A 104 8.92 10.32 -2.01
C ASN A 104 7.88 9.18 -2.00
N PRO A 105 6.70 9.38 -1.36
CA PRO A 105 5.66 8.35 -1.28
C PRO A 105 5.07 7.93 -2.62
N LEU A 106 5.24 8.75 -3.66
CA LEU A 106 4.74 8.52 -5.01
C LEU A 106 5.78 7.88 -5.94
N MET A 107 6.98 7.56 -5.44
CA MET A 107 7.97 6.86 -6.27
C MET A 107 7.43 5.49 -6.69
N PRO A 108 7.62 5.08 -7.97
CA PRO A 108 7.29 3.73 -8.39
C PRO A 108 8.10 2.70 -7.61
N LEU A 109 7.41 1.69 -7.08
CA LEU A 109 8.07 0.57 -6.41
C LEU A 109 8.64 -0.43 -7.42
N PRO A 110 9.86 -0.96 -7.25
CA PRO A 110 10.35 -2.06 -8.07
C PRO A 110 9.50 -3.33 -7.92
N ASN A 111 9.60 -4.24 -8.89
CA ASN A 111 9.04 -5.58 -8.73
C ASN A 111 9.69 -6.34 -7.56
N GLU A 112 8.92 -7.24 -6.95
CA GLU A 112 9.32 -8.06 -5.80
C GLU A 112 9.65 -7.21 -4.55
N THR A 113 8.96 -6.08 -4.39
CA THR A 113 9.10 -5.22 -3.21
C THR A 113 8.41 -5.84 -1.99
N THR A 114 9.09 -5.84 -0.85
CA THR A 114 8.53 -6.17 0.46
C THR A 114 8.40 -4.92 1.31
N ILE A 115 7.22 -4.70 1.89
CA ILE A 115 6.88 -3.57 2.76
C ILE A 115 6.56 -4.13 4.14
N VAL A 116 7.20 -3.60 5.18
CA VAL A 116 6.83 -3.79 6.57
C VAL A 116 6.37 -2.45 7.11
N LEU A 117 5.07 -2.36 7.38
CA LEU A 117 4.40 -1.17 7.86
C LEU A 117 4.03 -1.36 9.33
N ILE A 118 4.46 -0.46 10.19
CA ILE A 118 4.13 -0.42 11.61
C ILE A 118 3.36 0.89 11.83
N PRO A 119 2.02 0.88 11.85
CA PRO A 119 1.23 2.10 11.95
C PRO A 119 1.44 2.89 13.26
N GLU A 120 1.70 2.21 14.36
CA GLU A 120 1.84 2.81 15.70
C GLU A 120 3.20 2.41 16.30
N ASN A 121 4.25 3.17 16.00
CA ASN A 121 5.59 2.94 16.55
C ASN A 121 5.75 3.68 17.89
N GLY A 122 5.52 2.96 19.00
CA GLY A 122 5.40 3.52 20.36
C GLY A 122 6.65 4.15 20.99
N CYS A 123 7.75 4.34 20.25
CA CYS A 123 8.98 4.97 20.74
C CYS A 123 9.10 6.47 20.38
N GLN A 124 8.04 7.11 19.87
CA GLN A 124 8.06 8.51 19.46
C GLN A 124 7.20 9.40 20.36
N THR A 125 7.65 10.64 20.58
CA THR A 125 6.98 11.65 21.43
C THR A 125 5.93 12.46 20.68
N ASP A 126 6.04 12.56 19.35
CA ASP A 126 5.23 13.44 18.51
C ASP A 126 4.13 12.63 17.83
N TRP A 127 3.04 12.38 18.57
CA TRP A 127 1.89 11.65 18.06
C TRP A 127 0.96 12.57 17.27
N GLU A 128 0.74 12.23 16.00
CA GLU A 128 -0.22 12.92 15.14
C GLU A 128 -1.55 12.18 15.12
N GLU A 129 -2.66 12.90 15.34
CA GLU A 129 -3.99 12.36 15.14
C GLU A 129 -4.31 12.24 13.65
N PRO A 130 -4.75 11.07 13.17
CA PRO A 130 -5.15 10.93 11.78
C PRO A 130 -6.28 11.88 11.38
N VAL A 131 -6.07 12.59 10.28
CA VAL A 131 -7.07 13.48 9.69
C VAL A 131 -8.03 12.72 8.78
N GLU A 132 -9.24 13.26 8.58
CA GLU A 132 -10.26 12.70 7.67
C GLU A 132 -10.07 13.09 6.21
#